data_AF-A0A1X6P7H6-F1
#
_entry.id   AF-A0A1X6P7H6-F1
#
_cell.length_a   1.000
_cell.length_b   1.000
_cell.length_c   1.000
_cell.angle_alpha   90.00
_cell.angle_beta   90.00
_cell.angle_gamma   90.00
#
_symmetry.space_group_name_H-M   'P 1'
#
loop_
_entity.id
_entity.type
_entity.pdbx_description
1 polymer ?
#
loop_
_entity_poly.entity_id
_entity_poly.type
_entity_poly.pdbx_seq_one_letter_code
_entity_poly.pdbx_strand_id
1 'polypeptide(L)'
;MAEKTAESMDQALVERVGKLDLHASPLEDLQLARVITRKQQALTFYGYSSDNDNSDADEEDGRMYTRRERHDNGNMRYLKTYQNAVDALGRPYERLVEEKHFDVDGVCRVDVHFALGQSYLYRKHYFANQRLKSESVFWVEDEVTMACVKNGWWRQYYESGNVASEMQYDQHGIRIGFCKRYAPDGVIEWVKDYTKDYNERLAAFNRRKGELSLSVMEAAKELGFAELPATVKEVNSVYRTKCAPVHPDKTPDPDATEVFISLSRARDVLIAYFEKKDSGAAGKSNGTA
;
A
#
# COMPACT_ATOMS: atom_id res chain seq x y z
N MET A 1 13.94 -21.42 13.91
CA MET A 1 13.29 -22.75 13.89
C MET A 1 11.76 -22.68 14.08
N ALA A 2 11.15 -21.54 14.41
CA ALA A 2 9.69 -21.43 14.62
C ALA A 2 8.85 -21.29 13.32
N GLU A 3 9.45 -20.83 12.21
CA GLU A 3 8.73 -20.60 10.94
C GLU A 3 8.33 -21.89 10.21
N LYS A 4 9.17 -22.93 10.25
CA LYS A 4 8.88 -24.21 9.59
C LYS A 4 7.71 -24.98 10.22
N THR A 5 7.35 -24.66 11.46
CA THR A 5 6.24 -25.28 12.18
C THR A 5 4.87 -24.70 11.77
N ALA A 6 4.81 -23.44 11.33
CA ALA A 6 3.56 -22.82 10.89
C ALA A 6 3.15 -23.31 9.49
N GLU A 7 4.07 -23.28 8.52
CA GLU A 7 3.79 -23.77 7.15
C GLU A 7 3.45 -25.26 7.12
N SER A 8 4.07 -26.06 8.00
CA SER A 8 3.79 -27.49 8.13
C SER A 8 2.42 -27.78 8.76
N MET A 9 1.90 -26.91 9.63
CA MET A 9 0.55 -27.05 10.18
C MET A 9 -0.51 -26.66 9.15
N ASP A 10 -0.25 -25.62 8.36
CA ASP A 10 -1.17 -25.15 7.32
C ASP A 10 -1.33 -26.19 6.20
N GLN A 11 -0.25 -26.85 5.77
CA GLN A 11 -0.32 -27.91 4.76
C GLN A 11 -1.07 -29.17 5.26
N ALA A 12 -0.85 -29.57 6.52
CA ALA A 12 -1.55 -30.71 7.12
C ALA A 12 -3.05 -30.43 7.38
N LEU A 13 -3.44 -29.15 7.56
CA LEU A 13 -4.85 -28.76 7.68
C LEU A 13 -5.56 -28.73 6.32
N VAL A 14 -4.88 -28.27 5.26
CA VAL A 14 -5.44 -28.19 3.89
C VAL A 14 -5.76 -29.57 3.33
N GLU A 15 -4.98 -30.61 3.67
CA GLU A 15 -5.29 -32.00 3.27
C GLU A 15 -6.50 -32.60 4.02
N ARG A 16 -6.86 -32.04 5.17
CA ARG A 16 -7.97 -32.52 6.02
C ARG A 16 -9.32 -31.95 5.62
N VAL A 17 -9.33 -30.80 4.94
CA VAL A 17 -10.52 -30.17 4.39
C VAL A 17 -10.66 -30.67 2.95
N GLY A 18 -11.51 -31.69 2.74
CA GLY A 18 -11.96 -32.07 1.39
C GLY A 18 -12.67 -30.91 0.67
N LYS A 19 -13.41 -31.19 -0.41
CA LYS A 19 -14.20 -30.15 -1.11
C LYS A 19 -15.04 -29.35 -0.11
N LEU A 20 -14.70 -28.07 0.06
CA LEU A 20 -15.36 -27.15 0.99
C LEU A 20 -16.81 -26.95 0.55
N ASP A 21 -17.75 -27.47 1.33
CA ASP A 21 -19.19 -27.31 1.08
C ASP A 21 -19.66 -26.01 1.75
N LEU A 22 -19.94 -25.01 0.94
CA LEU A 22 -20.38 -23.67 1.38
C LEU A 22 -21.64 -23.68 2.27
N HIS A 23 -22.41 -24.77 2.27
CA HIS A 23 -23.64 -24.89 3.04
C HIS A 23 -23.52 -25.76 4.28
N ALA A 24 -22.61 -26.74 4.28
CA ALA A 24 -22.40 -27.65 5.40
C ALA A 24 -21.19 -27.26 6.28
N SER A 25 -20.24 -26.50 5.74
CA SER A 25 -19.02 -26.11 6.47
C SER A 25 -19.31 -25.07 7.57
N PRO A 26 -18.69 -25.22 8.76
CA PRO A 26 -18.85 -24.28 9.87
C PRO A 26 -18.23 -22.92 9.55
N LEU A 27 -18.66 -21.88 10.27
CA LEU A 27 -18.23 -20.49 10.06
C LEU A 27 -16.71 -20.32 10.18
N GLU A 28 -16.09 -21.04 11.10
CA GLU A 28 -14.65 -20.99 11.36
C GLU A 28 -13.85 -21.48 10.12
N ASP A 29 -14.30 -22.57 9.49
CA ASP A 29 -13.68 -23.11 8.27
C ASP A 29 -13.86 -22.15 7.07
N LEU A 30 -15.05 -21.53 6.96
CA LEU A 30 -15.33 -20.53 5.90
C LEU A 30 -14.50 -19.25 6.10
N GLN A 31 -14.28 -18.82 7.35
CA GLN A 31 -13.43 -17.67 7.69
C GLN A 31 -11.95 -17.97 7.42
N LEU A 32 -11.47 -19.18 7.76
CA LEU A 32 -10.11 -19.62 7.43
C LEU A 32 -9.90 -19.64 5.91
N ALA A 33 -10.89 -20.11 5.15
CA ALA A 33 -10.88 -20.11 3.69
C ALA A 33 -11.10 -18.71 3.06
N ARG A 34 -11.28 -17.66 3.88
CA ARG A 34 -11.60 -16.29 3.47
C ARG A 34 -12.83 -16.19 2.57
N VAL A 35 -13.77 -17.12 2.70
CA VAL A 35 -15.03 -17.13 1.96
C VAL A 35 -16.07 -16.33 2.74
N ILE A 36 -16.41 -15.14 2.23
CA ILE A 36 -17.42 -14.28 2.82
C ILE A 36 -18.80 -14.76 2.36
N THR A 37 -19.54 -15.47 3.21
CA THR A 37 -20.93 -15.85 2.93
C THR A 37 -21.92 -14.84 3.52
N ARG A 38 -22.95 -14.45 2.75
CA ARG A 38 -23.97 -13.47 3.17
C ARG A 38 -25.03 -14.02 4.14
N LYS A 39 -24.87 -15.22 4.73
CA LYS A 39 -25.88 -15.76 5.65
C LYS A 39 -25.84 -14.99 6.98
N GLN A 40 -26.76 -14.01 7.09
CA GLN A 40 -27.23 -13.34 8.30
C GLN A 40 -26.16 -13.10 9.38
N GLN A 41 -25.22 -12.19 9.09
CA GLN A 41 -24.71 -11.37 10.18
C GLN A 41 -25.81 -10.38 10.53
N ALA A 42 -26.62 -10.72 11.53
CA ALA A 42 -27.34 -9.71 12.28
C ALA A 42 -26.27 -8.88 13.01
N LEU A 43 -25.76 -7.87 12.32
CA LEU A 43 -24.94 -6.83 12.93
C LEU A 43 -25.85 -6.10 13.91
N THR A 44 -25.76 -6.48 15.19
CA THR A 44 -26.30 -5.70 16.29
C THR A 44 -25.48 -4.41 16.32
N PHE A 45 -25.89 -3.44 15.52
CA PHE A 45 -25.33 -2.09 15.57
C PHE A 45 -25.79 -1.50 16.90
N TYR A 46 -24.89 -1.45 17.88
CA TYR A 46 -25.04 -0.49 18.96
C TYR A 46 -24.87 0.88 18.32
N GLY A 47 -25.98 1.43 17.81
CA GLY A 47 -26.02 2.76 17.24
C GLY A 47 -25.51 3.72 18.30
N TYR A 48 -24.41 4.40 18.00
CA TYR A 48 -24.06 5.63 18.69
C TYR A 48 -25.28 6.55 18.58
N SER A 49 -25.98 6.74 19.69
CA SER A 49 -27.13 7.64 19.78
C SER A 49 -26.57 9.05 19.92
N SER A 50 -26.32 9.71 18.78
CA SER A 50 -25.78 11.08 18.71
C SER A 50 -26.63 12.11 19.44
N ASP A 51 -27.88 11.78 19.76
CA ASP A 51 -28.83 12.67 20.42
C ASP A 51 -28.48 12.96 21.90
N ASN A 52 -27.53 12.24 22.49
CA ASN A 52 -27.09 12.41 23.87
C ASN A 52 -25.62 12.87 24.01
N ASP A 53 -24.93 13.16 22.91
CA ASP A 53 -23.55 13.64 22.96
C ASP A 53 -23.55 15.18 23.03
N ASN A 54 -23.43 15.69 24.27
CA ASN A 54 -23.12 17.10 24.56
C ASN A 54 -21.61 17.34 24.44
N SER A 55 -20.88 16.60 23.61
CA SER A 55 -19.53 17.00 23.23
C SER A 55 -19.63 18.36 22.55
N ASP A 56 -19.05 19.38 23.18
CA ASP A 56 -18.96 20.73 22.65
C ASP A 56 -18.56 20.66 21.17
N ALA A 57 -19.19 21.46 20.32
CA ALA A 57 -18.92 21.44 18.89
C ALA A 57 -17.41 21.56 18.66
N ASP A 58 -16.82 20.69 17.82
CA ASP A 58 -15.38 20.63 17.50
C ASP A 58 -14.75 22.00 17.11
N GLU A 59 -15.58 23.00 16.84
CA GLU A 59 -15.20 24.40 16.63
C GLU A 59 -14.61 25.08 17.89
N GLU A 60 -14.94 24.65 19.12
CA GLU A 60 -14.46 25.28 20.36
C GLU A 60 -12.97 25.02 20.66
N ASP A 61 -12.40 23.93 20.14
CA ASP A 61 -10.96 23.62 20.27
C ASP A 61 -10.11 24.39 19.24
N GLY A 62 -10.73 25.10 18.29
CA GLY A 62 -10.07 25.94 17.29
C GLY A 62 -9.20 25.18 16.28
N ARG A 63 -9.28 23.84 16.25
CA ARG A 63 -8.40 22.98 15.44
C ARG A 63 -8.95 22.66 14.06
N MET A 64 -10.27 22.64 13.89
CA MET A 64 -10.93 22.33 12.62
C MET A 64 -11.90 23.44 12.23
N TYR A 65 -11.99 23.70 10.93
CA TYR A 65 -12.86 24.69 10.33
C TYR A 65 -13.79 24.02 9.34
N THR A 66 -15.08 24.37 9.38
CA THR A 66 -16.08 23.85 8.44
C THR A 66 -16.60 24.98 7.55
N ARG A 67 -16.42 24.84 6.24
CA ARG A 67 -17.03 25.71 5.21
C ARG A 67 -18.25 25.03 4.63
N ARG A 68 -19.37 25.74 4.56
CA ARG A 68 -20.63 25.25 3.99
C ARG A 68 -21.13 26.23 2.93
N GLU A 69 -21.52 25.70 1.78
CA GLU A 69 -22.18 26.46 0.72
C GLU A 69 -23.53 25.83 0.39
N ARG A 70 -24.49 26.64 -0.01
CA ARG A 70 -25.84 26.22 -0.36
C ARG A 70 -26.17 26.59 -1.80
N HIS A 71 -27.04 25.80 -2.41
CA HIS A 71 -27.71 26.14 -3.66
C HIS A 71 -28.77 27.22 -3.41
N ASP A 72 -29.30 27.81 -4.49
CA ASP A 72 -30.33 28.85 -4.42
C ASP A 72 -31.64 28.36 -3.77
N ASN A 73 -31.90 27.06 -3.83
CA ASN A 73 -33.06 26.43 -3.17
C ASN A 73 -32.84 26.14 -1.67
N GLY A 74 -31.69 26.55 -1.12
CA GLY A 74 -31.34 26.36 0.30
C GLY A 74 -30.70 25.00 0.63
N ASN A 75 -30.70 24.04 -0.30
CA ASN A 75 -30.04 22.75 -0.09
C ASN A 75 -28.51 22.92 -0.02
N MET A 76 -27.86 22.02 0.72
CA MET A 76 -26.40 22.02 0.80
C MET A 76 -25.83 21.74 -0.60
N ARG A 77 -24.78 22.47 -0.97
CA ARG A 77 -24.02 22.29 -2.22
C ARG A 77 -22.66 21.69 -1.94
N TYR A 78 -22.01 22.22 -0.92
CA TYR A 78 -20.61 21.93 -0.63
C TYR A 78 -20.40 21.99 0.88
N LEU A 79 -19.66 21.02 1.40
CA LEU A 79 -19.18 21.00 2.78
C LEU A 79 -17.70 20.65 2.75
N LYS A 80 -16.86 21.45 3.41
CA LYS A 80 -15.43 21.22 3.54
C LYS A 80 -15.00 21.41 4.97
N THR A 81 -14.47 20.36 5.58
CA THR A 81 -13.81 20.39 6.88
C THR A 81 -12.31 20.37 6.65
N TYR A 82 -11.58 21.34 7.23
CA TYR A 82 -10.15 21.48 7.05
C TYR A 82 -9.45 21.93 8.33
N GLN A 83 -8.15 21.72 8.39
CA GLN A 83 -7.26 22.20 9.43
C GLN A 83 -6.27 23.19 8.83
N ASN A 84 -6.02 24.30 9.52
CA ASN A 84 -4.95 25.20 9.12
C ASN A 84 -3.60 24.54 9.48
N ALA A 85 -2.77 24.31 8.48
CA ALA A 85 -1.44 23.73 8.63
C ALA A 85 -0.39 24.63 7.97
N VAL A 86 0.88 24.30 8.18
CA VAL A 86 2.02 25.04 7.61
C VAL A 86 2.90 24.05 6.87
N ASP A 87 3.30 24.37 5.64
CA ASP A 87 4.17 23.52 4.84
C ASP A 87 5.64 23.57 5.33
N ALA A 88 6.51 22.76 4.73
CA ALA A 88 7.93 22.72 5.06
C ALA A 88 8.67 24.06 4.85
N LEU A 89 8.07 25.00 4.11
CA LEU A 89 8.61 26.33 3.82
C LEU A 89 7.96 27.42 4.70
N GLY A 90 7.13 27.05 5.67
CA GLY A 90 6.46 28.01 6.55
C GLY A 90 5.20 28.65 5.95
N ARG A 91 4.72 28.21 4.79
CA ARG A 91 3.54 28.77 4.13
C ARG A 91 2.27 28.10 4.67
N PRO A 92 1.25 28.87 5.08
CA PRO A 92 0.01 28.30 5.56
C PRO A 92 -0.77 27.63 4.42
N TYR A 93 -1.40 26.49 4.69
CA TYR A 93 -2.32 25.82 3.77
C TYR A 93 -3.49 25.18 4.53
N GLU A 94 -4.61 24.96 3.83
CA GLU A 94 -5.78 24.28 4.37
C GLU A 94 -5.64 22.76 4.14
N ARG A 95 -5.22 22.03 5.18
CA ARG A 95 -5.20 20.57 5.15
C ARG A 95 -6.63 20.05 5.12
N LEU A 96 -7.01 19.40 4.04
CA LEU A 96 -8.34 18.82 3.90
C LEU A 96 -8.52 17.66 4.90
N VAL A 97 -9.66 17.63 5.60
CA VAL A 97 -10.07 16.49 6.44
C VAL A 97 -11.21 15.75 5.77
N GLU A 98 -12.23 16.50 5.36
CA GLU A 98 -13.43 15.97 4.71
C GLU A 98 -13.97 16.99 3.70
N GLU A 99 -14.43 16.51 2.54
CA GLU A 99 -15.09 17.31 1.53
C GLU A 99 -16.29 16.53 0.96
N LYS A 100 -17.47 17.15 0.97
CA LYS A 100 -18.69 16.59 0.41
C LYS A 100 -19.30 17.54 -0.61
N HIS A 101 -19.76 16.96 -1.72
CA HIS A 101 -20.46 17.66 -2.78
C HIS A 101 -21.87 17.11 -2.89
N PHE A 102 -22.84 17.99 -2.97
CA PHE A 102 -24.26 17.67 -3.01
C PHE A 102 -24.87 18.24 -4.29
N ASP A 103 -25.78 17.49 -4.89
CA ASP A 103 -26.56 18.01 -6.00
C ASP A 103 -27.64 19.00 -5.54
N VAL A 104 -28.41 19.52 -6.49
CA VAL A 104 -29.47 20.50 -6.22
C VAL A 104 -30.56 19.92 -5.32
N ASP A 105 -30.77 18.60 -5.34
CA ASP A 105 -31.75 17.90 -4.50
C ASP A 105 -31.22 17.63 -3.08
N GLY A 106 -29.97 18.00 -2.79
CA GLY A 106 -29.31 17.77 -1.50
C GLY A 106 -28.76 16.35 -1.33
N VAL A 107 -28.69 15.56 -2.41
CA VAL A 107 -28.12 14.21 -2.41
C VAL A 107 -26.60 14.31 -2.51
N CYS A 108 -25.89 13.67 -1.58
CA CYS A 108 -24.43 13.62 -1.61
C CYS A 108 -23.96 12.84 -2.86
N ARG A 109 -23.11 13.45 -3.68
CA ARG A 109 -22.57 12.84 -4.91
C ARG A 109 -21.12 12.42 -4.76
N VAL A 110 -20.38 13.13 -3.92
CA VAL A 110 -18.96 12.90 -3.69
C VAL A 110 -18.68 13.11 -2.21
N ASP A 111 -17.96 12.18 -1.62
CA ASP A 111 -17.41 12.26 -0.27
C ASP A 111 -15.91 11.93 -0.38
N VAL A 112 -15.08 12.87 0.07
CA VAL A 112 -13.63 12.76 0.09
C VAL A 112 -13.19 12.97 1.53
N HIS A 113 -12.40 12.07 2.09
CA HIS A 113 -11.85 12.26 3.44
C HIS A 113 -10.46 11.65 3.59
N PHE A 114 -9.67 12.23 4.48
CA PHE A 114 -8.41 11.65 4.91
C PHE A 114 -8.66 10.67 6.05
N ALA A 115 -7.95 9.54 6.06
CA ALA A 115 -7.87 8.74 7.26
C ALA A 115 -7.13 9.53 8.36
N LEU A 116 -7.67 9.51 9.58
CA LEU A 116 -7.12 10.25 10.71
C LEU A 116 -5.63 9.88 10.91
N GLY A 117 -4.77 10.89 10.80
CA GLY A 117 -3.32 10.73 10.99
C GLY A 117 -2.58 10.01 9.86
N GLN A 118 -3.21 9.78 8.70
CA GLN A 118 -2.58 9.08 7.57
C GLN A 118 -2.70 9.88 6.27
N SER A 119 -1.73 9.71 5.37
CA SER A 119 -1.73 10.31 4.03
C SER A 119 -2.62 9.57 3.03
N TYR A 120 -3.65 8.87 3.52
CA TYR A 120 -4.61 8.15 2.68
C TYR A 120 -5.87 8.97 2.48
N LEU A 121 -6.15 9.27 1.21
CA LEU A 121 -7.35 9.95 0.76
C LEU A 121 -8.35 8.91 0.25
N TYR A 122 -9.48 8.81 0.92
CA TYR A 122 -10.61 8.00 0.50
C TYR A 122 -11.57 8.86 -0.30
N ARG A 123 -11.95 8.38 -1.48
CA ARG A 123 -12.96 9.02 -2.33
C ARG A 123 -14.09 8.06 -2.59
N LYS A 124 -15.30 8.49 -2.26
CA LYS A 124 -16.55 7.77 -2.49
C LYS A 124 -17.44 8.62 -3.39
N HIS A 125 -18.06 7.96 -4.36
CA HIS A 125 -19.10 8.56 -5.20
C HIS A 125 -20.41 7.83 -4.95
N TYR A 126 -21.53 8.54 -5.04
CA TYR A 126 -22.85 7.96 -4.80
C TYR A 126 -23.80 8.18 -6.00
N PHE A 127 -24.71 7.24 -6.17
CA PHE A 127 -25.84 7.35 -7.08
C PHE A 127 -26.93 8.28 -6.52
N ALA A 128 -27.95 8.58 -7.33
CA ALA A 128 -29.05 9.43 -6.89
C ALA A 128 -29.87 8.77 -5.75
N ASN A 129 -29.91 7.44 -5.74
CA ASN A 129 -30.53 6.64 -4.69
C ASN A 129 -29.64 6.48 -3.43
N GLN A 130 -28.59 7.28 -3.29
CA GLN A 130 -27.62 7.25 -2.17
C GLN A 130 -26.83 5.93 -2.01
N ARG A 131 -26.91 5.00 -2.98
CA ARG A 131 -26.04 3.82 -3.00
C ARG A 131 -24.64 4.20 -3.46
N LEU A 132 -23.65 3.50 -2.93
CA LEU A 132 -22.25 3.68 -3.32
C LEU A 132 -22.09 3.34 -4.82
N LYS A 133 -21.53 4.27 -5.58
CA LYS A 133 -21.23 4.14 -7.01
C LYS A 133 -19.79 3.69 -7.23
N SER A 134 -18.87 4.24 -6.46
CA SER A 134 -17.47 3.81 -6.48
C SER A 134 -16.75 4.24 -5.21
N GLU A 135 -15.75 3.46 -4.83
CA GLU A 135 -14.79 3.80 -3.79
C GLU A 135 -13.37 3.68 -4.35
N SER A 136 -12.51 4.59 -3.94
CA SER A 136 -11.13 4.65 -4.38
C SER A 136 -10.26 5.17 -3.25
N VAL A 137 -9.07 4.59 -3.12
CA VAL A 137 -8.07 5.00 -2.14
C VAL A 137 -6.86 5.56 -2.87
N PHE A 138 -6.35 6.67 -2.36
CA PHE A 138 -5.16 7.33 -2.88
C PHE A 138 -4.16 7.52 -1.75
N TRP A 139 -2.89 7.37 -2.07
CA TRP A 139 -1.79 7.87 -1.25
C TRP A 139 -1.48 9.30 -1.70
N VAL A 140 -1.51 10.25 -0.78
CA VAL A 140 -1.19 11.66 -1.03
C VAL A 140 0.28 11.89 -0.74
N GLU A 141 1.05 12.19 -1.79
CA GLU A 141 2.48 12.47 -1.68
C GLU A 141 2.73 13.89 -1.15
N ASP A 142 1.87 14.82 -1.55
CA ASP A 142 1.94 16.22 -1.12
C ASP A 142 0.52 16.75 -0.87
N GLU A 143 0.24 17.09 0.39
CA GLU A 143 -1.06 17.61 0.83
C GLU A 143 -1.32 19.04 0.34
N VAL A 144 -0.29 19.78 -0.08
CA VAL A 144 -0.43 21.15 -0.59
C VAL A 144 -0.88 21.14 -2.04
N THR A 145 -0.21 20.36 -2.90
CA THR A 145 -0.56 20.23 -4.32
C THR A 145 -1.65 19.18 -4.58
N MET A 146 -2.00 18.37 -3.58
CA MET A 146 -2.85 17.18 -3.71
C MET A 146 -2.33 16.19 -4.77
N ALA A 147 -1.00 16.14 -4.96
CA ALA A 147 -0.37 15.11 -5.77
C ALA A 147 -0.61 13.74 -5.13
N CYS A 148 -1.22 12.83 -5.88
CA CYS A 148 -1.66 11.56 -5.35
C CYS A 148 -1.42 10.39 -6.30
N VAL A 149 -1.18 9.23 -5.71
CA VAL A 149 -0.94 7.96 -6.36
C VAL A 149 -2.05 7.00 -5.98
N LYS A 150 -2.54 6.19 -6.93
CA LYS A 150 -3.57 5.18 -6.67
C LYS A 150 -3.04 4.15 -5.67
N ASN A 151 -3.82 3.77 -4.68
CA ASN A 151 -3.41 2.76 -3.71
C ASN A 151 -4.62 1.91 -3.30
N GLY A 152 -4.38 0.71 -2.79
CA GLY A 152 -5.40 -0.13 -2.18
C GLY A 152 -6.49 -0.60 -3.15
N TRP A 153 -7.69 -0.83 -2.60
CA TRP A 153 -8.83 -1.34 -3.35
C TRP A 153 -9.61 -0.22 -4.02
N TRP A 154 -9.93 -0.46 -5.28
CA TRP A 154 -10.77 0.40 -6.09
C TRP A 154 -11.95 -0.43 -6.54
N ARG A 155 -13.16 -0.03 -6.13
CA ARG A 155 -14.39 -0.74 -6.47
C ARG A 155 -15.37 0.19 -7.15
N GLN A 156 -16.07 -0.34 -8.13
CA GLN A 156 -17.23 0.30 -8.74
C GLN A 156 -18.43 -0.61 -8.57
N TYR A 157 -19.61 0.00 -8.48
CA TYR A 157 -20.86 -0.69 -8.23
C TYR A 157 -21.89 -0.30 -9.28
N TYR A 158 -22.80 -1.22 -9.55
CA TYR A 158 -24.05 -0.94 -10.24
C TYR A 158 -25.01 -0.20 -9.33
N GLU A 159 -26.01 0.45 -9.91
CA GLU A 159 -27.09 1.10 -9.15
C GLU A 159 -27.91 0.11 -8.30
N SER A 160 -27.90 -1.16 -8.69
CA SER A 160 -28.45 -2.27 -7.89
C SER A 160 -27.69 -2.52 -6.58
N GLY A 161 -26.46 -2.00 -6.45
CA GLY A 161 -25.53 -2.26 -5.35
C GLY A 161 -24.60 -3.45 -5.57
N ASN A 162 -24.77 -4.20 -6.67
CA ASN A 162 -23.82 -5.26 -7.04
C ASN A 162 -22.49 -4.65 -7.47
N VAL A 163 -21.39 -5.36 -7.19
CA VAL A 163 -20.05 -4.94 -7.60
C VAL A 163 -19.94 -5.05 -9.12
N ALA A 164 -19.50 -3.98 -9.77
CA ALA A 164 -19.27 -3.92 -11.21
C ALA A 164 -17.79 -4.17 -11.56
N SER A 165 -16.87 -3.64 -10.76
CA SER A 165 -15.44 -3.90 -10.93
C SER A 165 -14.68 -3.82 -9.61
N GLU A 166 -13.61 -4.61 -9.50
CA GLU A 166 -12.68 -4.60 -8.39
C GLU A 166 -11.25 -4.62 -8.91
N MET A 167 -10.45 -3.69 -8.42
CA MET A 167 -9.07 -3.50 -8.81
C MET A 167 -8.23 -3.23 -7.57
N GLN A 168 -6.99 -3.71 -7.55
CA GLN A 168 -6.07 -3.48 -6.46
C GLN A 168 -4.80 -2.79 -6.97
N TYR A 169 -4.33 -1.81 -6.21
CA TYR A 169 -3.14 -1.03 -6.49
C TYR A 169 -2.13 -1.18 -5.35
N ASP A 170 -0.84 -1.18 -5.70
CA ASP A 170 0.25 -1.11 -4.72
C ASP A 170 0.55 0.35 -4.31
N GLN A 171 1.55 0.52 -3.46
CA GLN A 171 2.03 1.83 -2.99
C GLN A 171 2.63 2.73 -4.09
N HIS A 172 2.86 2.19 -5.30
CA HIS A 172 3.42 2.91 -6.44
C HIS A 172 2.39 3.16 -7.54
N GLY A 173 1.11 2.88 -7.30
CA GLY A 173 0.05 3.08 -8.29
C GLY A 173 0.00 2.01 -9.38
N ILE A 174 0.69 0.89 -9.17
CA ILE A 174 0.73 -0.23 -10.11
C ILE A 174 -0.39 -1.21 -9.74
N ARG A 175 -1.14 -1.67 -10.76
CA ARG A 175 -2.15 -2.72 -10.58
C ARG A 175 -1.49 -4.03 -10.16
N ILE A 176 -2.02 -4.65 -9.12
CA ILE A 176 -1.60 -5.93 -8.55
C ILE A 176 -2.81 -6.85 -8.33
N GLY A 177 -2.55 -8.14 -8.10
CA GLY A 177 -3.61 -9.11 -7.77
C GLY A 177 -4.58 -9.38 -8.92
N PHE A 178 -5.72 -9.97 -8.57
CA PHE A 178 -6.80 -10.23 -9.52
C PHE A 178 -7.68 -8.99 -9.67
N CYS A 179 -7.71 -8.42 -10.87
CA CYS A 179 -8.71 -7.42 -11.24
C CYS A 179 -9.88 -8.13 -11.92
N LYS A 180 -11.10 -7.80 -11.48
CA LYS A 180 -12.32 -8.46 -11.90
C LYS A 180 -13.34 -7.44 -12.41
N ARG A 181 -14.12 -7.84 -13.40
CA ARG A 181 -15.35 -7.16 -13.81
C ARG A 181 -16.48 -8.15 -13.80
N TYR A 182 -17.62 -7.70 -13.31
CA TYR A 182 -18.82 -8.50 -13.16
C TYR A 182 -19.91 -7.88 -14.02
N ALA A 183 -20.81 -8.69 -14.54
CA ALA A 183 -22.06 -8.28 -15.14
C ALA A 183 -23.07 -7.84 -14.06
N PRO A 184 -24.17 -7.16 -14.42
CA PRO A 184 -25.19 -6.72 -13.46
C PRO A 184 -25.82 -7.85 -12.62
N ASP A 185 -25.86 -9.06 -13.16
CA ASP A 185 -26.33 -10.29 -12.51
C ASP A 185 -25.30 -10.91 -11.54
N GLY A 186 -24.09 -10.38 -11.51
CA GLY A 186 -22.97 -10.84 -10.68
C GLY A 186 -22.07 -11.89 -11.35
N VAL A 187 -22.36 -12.29 -12.60
CA VAL A 187 -21.49 -13.21 -13.35
C VAL A 187 -20.17 -12.52 -13.68
N ILE A 188 -19.06 -13.22 -13.52
CA ILE A 188 -17.74 -12.69 -13.86
C ILE A 188 -17.59 -12.62 -15.38
N GLU A 189 -17.50 -11.41 -15.92
CA GLU A 189 -17.27 -11.19 -17.37
C GLU A 189 -15.79 -11.22 -17.70
N TRP A 190 -14.95 -10.77 -16.78
CA TRP A 190 -13.53 -10.59 -17.05
C TRP A 190 -12.71 -10.73 -15.77
N VAL A 191 -11.61 -11.47 -15.87
CA VAL A 191 -10.59 -11.57 -14.83
C VAL A 191 -9.23 -11.43 -15.48
N LYS A 192 -8.37 -10.61 -14.90
CA LYS A 192 -6.96 -10.58 -15.22
C LYS A 192 -6.13 -10.61 -13.95
N ASP A 193 -5.17 -11.53 -13.91
CA ASP A 193 -4.16 -11.59 -12.87
C ASP A 193 -3.00 -10.64 -13.21
N TYR A 194 -2.92 -9.54 -12.47
CA TYR A 194 -1.82 -8.60 -12.57
C TYR A 194 -0.63 -8.98 -11.69
N THR A 195 -0.72 -10.02 -10.85
CA THR A 195 0.40 -10.51 -10.03
C THR A 195 1.51 -11.05 -10.91
N LYS A 196 1.16 -11.80 -11.97
CA LYS A 196 2.13 -12.30 -12.95
C LYS A 196 2.78 -11.16 -13.73
N ASP A 197 1.99 -10.25 -14.30
CA ASP A 197 2.48 -9.05 -15.00
C ASP A 197 3.31 -8.15 -14.06
N TYR A 198 2.98 -8.13 -12.77
CA TYR A 198 3.73 -7.40 -11.74
C TYR A 198 5.08 -8.05 -11.46
N ASN A 199 5.11 -9.36 -11.23
CA ASN A 199 6.36 -10.11 -11.02
C ASN A 199 7.26 -10.05 -12.26
N GLU A 200 6.70 -10.13 -13.47
CA GLU A 200 7.44 -9.96 -14.72
C GLU A 200 7.96 -8.53 -14.89
N ARG A 201 7.16 -7.50 -14.58
CA ARG A 201 7.62 -6.10 -14.59
C ARG A 201 8.65 -5.82 -13.51
N LEU A 202 8.51 -6.40 -12.33
CA LEU A 202 9.48 -6.31 -11.24
C LEU A 202 10.77 -7.05 -11.62
N ALA A 203 10.67 -8.22 -12.24
CA ALA A 203 11.82 -8.95 -12.77
C ALA A 203 12.48 -8.20 -13.94
N ALA A 204 11.71 -7.57 -14.83
CA ALA A 204 12.24 -6.76 -15.92
C ALA A 204 12.81 -5.41 -15.44
N PHE A 205 12.21 -4.80 -14.43
CA PHE A 205 12.74 -3.63 -13.74
C PHE A 205 14.02 -3.98 -13.00
N ASN A 206 14.04 -5.10 -12.27
CA ASN A 206 15.24 -5.64 -11.64
C ASN A 206 16.26 -6.14 -12.66
N ARG A 207 15.86 -6.55 -13.87
CA ARG A 207 16.77 -6.86 -14.98
C ARG A 207 17.34 -5.61 -15.62
N ARG A 208 16.55 -4.55 -15.82
CA ARG A 208 17.04 -3.24 -16.28
C ARG A 208 17.91 -2.54 -15.23
N LYS A 209 17.54 -2.68 -13.96
CA LYS A 209 18.28 -2.18 -12.80
C LYS A 209 19.48 -3.09 -12.47
N GLY A 210 19.43 -4.35 -12.89
CA GLY A 210 20.34 -5.44 -12.53
C GLY A 210 20.95 -6.20 -13.73
N GLU A 211 21.05 -5.57 -14.90
CA GLU A 211 21.99 -5.95 -15.96
C GLU A 211 23.42 -5.44 -15.65
N LEU A 212 23.66 -5.13 -14.37
CA LEU A 212 24.95 -5.13 -13.71
C LEU A 212 24.86 -6.13 -12.55
N SER A 213 24.60 -7.41 -12.83
CA SER A 213 24.97 -8.44 -11.87
C SER A 213 26.49 -8.45 -11.79
N LEU A 214 27.04 -7.56 -10.96
CA LEU A 214 28.45 -7.59 -10.63
C LEU A 214 28.71 -8.97 -10.04
N SER A 215 29.56 -9.75 -10.71
CA SER A 215 30.15 -10.91 -10.07
C SER A 215 30.85 -10.47 -8.79
N VAL A 216 31.03 -11.37 -7.82
CA VAL A 216 31.66 -11.03 -6.54
C VAL A 216 33.05 -10.39 -6.75
N MET A 217 33.75 -10.79 -7.83
CA MET A 217 35.03 -10.22 -8.26
C MET A 217 34.89 -8.82 -8.87
N GLU A 218 33.87 -8.57 -9.68
CA GLU A 218 33.61 -7.24 -10.25
C GLU A 218 33.15 -6.27 -9.16
N ALA A 219 32.34 -6.71 -8.19
CA ALA A 219 31.96 -5.92 -7.02
C ALA A 219 33.18 -5.58 -6.14
N ALA A 220 34.10 -6.53 -5.96
CA ALA A 220 35.37 -6.30 -5.27
C ALA A 220 36.22 -5.26 -6.02
N LYS A 221 36.34 -5.39 -7.35
CA LYS A 221 37.08 -4.44 -8.21
C LYS A 221 36.49 -3.04 -8.18
N GLU A 222 35.16 -2.91 -8.17
CA GLU A 222 34.45 -1.62 -8.10
C GLU A 222 34.75 -0.88 -6.78
N LEU A 223 34.76 -1.62 -5.66
CA LEU A 223 35.22 -1.10 -4.37
C LEU A 223 36.75 -0.93 -4.29
N GLY A 224 37.50 -1.34 -5.31
CA GLY A 224 38.95 -1.14 -5.42
C GLY A 224 39.80 -2.25 -4.81
N PHE A 225 39.21 -3.41 -4.54
CA PHE A 225 39.95 -4.59 -4.12
C PHE A 225 40.53 -5.33 -5.33
N ALA A 226 41.80 -5.75 -5.24
CA ALA A 226 42.44 -6.59 -6.26
C ALA A 226 42.03 -8.07 -6.15
N GLU A 227 41.61 -8.48 -4.95
CA GLU A 227 41.15 -9.83 -4.62
C GLU A 227 39.86 -9.75 -3.78
N LEU A 228 39.24 -10.90 -3.48
CA LEU A 228 38.08 -10.93 -2.59
C LEU A 228 38.46 -10.41 -1.19
N PRO A 229 37.70 -9.45 -0.64
CA PRO A 229 37.95 -8.97 0.72
C PRO A 229 37.85 -10.12 1.73
N ALA A 230 38.54 -10.01 2.87
CA ALA A 230 38.55 -11.07 3.86
C ALA A 230 37.31 -11.03 4.77
N THR A 231 36.75 -9.85 5.01
CA THR A 231 35.66 -9.65 5.97
C THR A 231 34.65 -8.56 5.56
N VAL A 232 33.43 -8.66 6.06
CA VAL A 232 32.38 -7.62 5.92
C VAL A 232 32.79 -6.27 6.51
N LYS A 233 33.64 -6.28 7.56
CA LYS A 233 34.15 -5.03 8.18
C LYS A 233 35.02 -4.24 7.22
N GLU A 234 35.87 -4.92 6.47
CA GLU A 234 36.75 -4.33 5.47
C GLU A 234 35.96 -3.72 4.30
N VAL A 235 34.95 -4.44 3.80
CA VAL A 235 34.00 -3.95 2.79
C VAL A 235 33.33 -2.64 3.23
N ASN A 236 32.80 -2.62 4.45
CA ASN A 236 32.12 -1.43 4.99
C ASN A 236 33.07 -0.25 5.21
N SER A 237 34.32 -0.51 5.60
CA SER A 237 35.34 0.53 5.79
C SER A 237 35.69 1.21 4.47
N VAL A 238 35.98 0.41 3.43
CA VAL A 238 36.35 0.92 2.10
C VAL A 238 35.17 1.61 1.42
N TYR A 239 33.97 1.05 1.55
CA TYR A 239 32.73 1.67 1.09
C TYR A 239 32.54 3.08 1.66
N ARG A 240 32.69 3.26 2.98
CA ARG A 240 32.54 4.57 3.63
C ARG A 240 33.56 5.58 3.12
N THR A 241 34.81 5.18 2.93
CA THR A 241 35.88 6.05 2.42
C THR A 241 35.61 6.48 0.97
N LYS A 242 35.16 5.56 0.11
CA LYS A 242 34.86 5.84 -1.29
C LYS A 242 33.55 6.60 -1.52
N CYS A 243 32.54 6.39 -0.68
CA CYS A 243 31.25 7.06 -0.80
C CYS A 243 31.21 8.46 -0.18
N ALA A 244 32.13 8.79 0.73
CA ALA A 244 32.21 10.12 1.35
C ALA A 244 32.31 11.30 0.35
N PRO A 245 33.11 11.23 -0.74
CA PRO A 245 33.22 12.31 -1.73
C PRO A 245 32.11 12.33 -2.80
N VAL A 246 31.35 11.24 -2.97
CA VAL A 246 30.31 11.11 -4.02
C VAL A 246 28.89 11.05 -3.45
N HIS A 247 28.75 11.31 -2.15
CA HIS A 247 27.46 11.22 -1.48
C HIS A 247 26.49 12.28 -2.03
N PRO A 248 25.23 11.91 -2.38
CA PRO A 248 24.26 12.82 -2.98
C PRO A 248 24.00 14.07 -2.12
N ASP A 249 24.02 13.95 -0.79
CA ASP A 249 23.87 15.10 0.11
C ASP A 249 25.04 16.10 0.09
N LYS A 250 26.25 15.69 -0.32
CA LYS A 250 27.45 16.53 -0.32
C LYS A 250 27.82 17.04 -1.71
N THR A 251 27.38 16.33 -2.75
CA THR A 251 27.72 16.63 -4.14
C THR A 251 26.46 16.45 -5.00
N PRO A 252 25.76 17.54 -5.35
CA PRO A 252 24.53 17.50 -6.16
C PRO A 252 24.84 17.32 -7.66
N ASP A 253 25.82 16.47 -7.97
CA ASP A 253 26.21 16.13 -9.33
C ASP A 253 25.52 14.80 -9.71
N PRO A 254 24.73 14.76 -10.80
CA PRO A 254 24.14 13.51 -11.29
C PRO A 254 25.18 12.42 -11.53
N ASP A 255 26.39 12.76 -12.00
CA ASP A 255 27.45 11.79 -12.27
C ASP A 255 28.00 11.19 -10.96
N ALA A 256 28.15 12.01 -9.91
CA ALA A 256 28.57 11.54 -8.58
C ALA A 256 27.50 10.64 -7.94
N THR A 257 26.22 10.93 -8.18
CA THR A 257 25.10 10.14 -7.68
C THR A 257 25.07 8.74 -8.31
N GLU A 258 25.38 8.62 -9.61
CA GLU A 258 25.48 7.34 -10.29
C GLU A 258 26.64 6.48 -9.74
N VAL A 259 27.80 7.10 -9.46
CA VAL A 259 28.95 6.43 -8.82
C VAL A 259 28.63 6.00 -7.39
N PHE A 260 27.91 6.80 -6.62
CA PHE A 260 27.47 6.41 -5.28
C PHE A 260 26.54 5.18 -5.32
N ILE A 261 25.61 5.16 -6.27
CA ILE A 261 24.71 4.04 -6.49
C ILE A 261 25.49 2.78 -6.89
N SER A 262 26.52 2.89 -7.73
CA SER A 262 27.35 1.73 -8.12
C SER A 262 28.12 1.15 -6.94
N LEU A 263 28.75 2.00 -6.12
CA LEU A 263 29.50 1.59 -4.92
C LEU A 263 28.59 0.94 -3.86
N SER A 264 27.37 1.46 -3.68
CA SER A 264 26.38 0.89 -2.75
C SER A 264 25.95 -0.51 -3.18
N ARG A 265 25.72 -0.70 -4.48
CA ARG A 265 25.40 -2.02 -5.05
C ARG A 265 26.54 -3.02 -4.90
N ALA A 266 27.79 -2.61 -5.16
CA ALA A 266 28.95 -3.46 -4.99
C ALA A 266 29.10 -3.96 -3.53
N ARG A 267 28.83 -3.08 -2.57
CA ARG A 267 28.79 -3.42 -1.14
C ARG A 267 27.71 -4.46 -0.83
N ASP A 268 26.48 -4.26 -1.31
CA ASP A 268 25.36 -5.18 -1.04
C ASP A 268 25.62 -6.59 -1.59
N VAL A 269 26.20 -6.69 -2.79
CA VAL A 269 26.62 -7.98 -3.38
C VAL A 269 27.66 -8.70 -2.52
N LEU A 270 28.65 -7.98 -2.00
CA LEU A 270 29.69 -8.54 -1.14
C LEU A 270 29.13 -8.96 0.23
N ILE A 271 28.24 -8.18 0.82
CA ILE A 271 27.57 -8.53 2.09
C ILE A 271 26.76 -9.82 1.92
N ALA A 272 25.95 -9.92 0.85
CA ALA A 272 25.18 -11.13 0.55
C ALA A 272 26.08 -12.36 0.33
N TYR A 273 27.27 -12.19 -0.26
CA TYR A 273 28.26 -13.28 -0.39
C TYR A 273 28.74 -13.78 0.97
N PHE A 274 29.06 -12.90 1.91
CA PHE A 274 29.50 -13.29 3.26
C PHE A 274 28.37 -13.90 4.08
N GLU A 275 27.16 -13.37 4.02
CA GLU A 275 25.99 -13.95 4.69
C GLU A 275 25.68 -15.37 4.19
N LYS A 276 25.88 -15.62 2.88
CA LYS A 276 25.75 -16.95 2.29
C LYS A 276 26.89 -17.89 2.68
N LYS A 277 28.12 -17.37 2.84
CA LYS A 277 29.29 -18.14 3.31
C LYS A 277 29.12 -18.56 4.77
N ASP A 278 28.62 -17.67 5.61
CA ASP A 278 28.41 -17.91 7.04
C ASP A 278 27.23 -18.89 7.27
N SER A 279 26.16 -18.77 6.48
CA SER A 279 25.04 -19.74 6.51
C SER A 279 25.38 -21.11 5.90
N GLY A 280 26.31 -21.16 4.93
CA GLY A 280 26.83 -22.41 4.36
C GLY A 280 27.85 -23.15 5.26
N ALA A 281 28.55 -22.43 6.14
CA ALA A 281 29.51 -23.02 7.09
C ALA A 281 28.82 -23.68 8.29
N ALA A 282 27.63 -23.20 8.70
CA ALA A 282 26.85 -23.76 9.81
C ALA A 282 26.24 -25.15 9.53
N GLY A 283 26.31 -25.65 8.29
CA GLY A 283 25.72 -26.94 7.86
C GLY A 283 26.69 -28.13 7.82
N LYS A 284 27.98 -27.98 8.16
CA LYS A 284 29.00 -29.04 8.02
C LYS A 284 29.79 -29.36 9.30
N SER A 285 29.14 -29.32 10.47
CA SER A 285 29.76 -29.78 11.72
C SER A 285 28.81 -30.61 12.58
N ASN A 286 28.34 -31.74 12.05
CA ASN A 286 27.87 -32.86 12.87
C ASN A 286 27.90 -34.14 12.03
N GLY A 287 28.98 -34.92 12.18
CA GLY A 287 29.08 -36.23 11.56
C GLY A 287 30.52 -36.73 11.40
N THR A 288 31.24 -36.90 12.51
CA THR A 288 32.30 -37.92 12.68
C THR A 288 32.83 -37.86 14.12
N ALA A 289 32.31 -38.76 14.95
CA ALA A 289 33.02 -39.59 15.94
C ALA A 289 31.97 -40.25 16.83
#